data_AF-A0A925CBE1-F1
#
_entry.id   AF-A0A925CBE1-F1
#
_cell.length_a   1.000
_cell.length_b   1.000
_cell.length_c   1.000
_cell.angle_alpha   90.00
_cell.angle_beta   90.00
_cell.angle_gamma   90.00
#
_symmetry.space_group_name_H-M   'P 1'
#
loop_
_entity.id
_entity.type
_entity.pdbx_description
1 polymer ?
#
loop_
_entity_poly.entity_id
_entity_poly.type
_entity_poly.pdbx_seq_one_letter_code
_entity_poly.pdbx_strand_id
1 'polypeptide(L)'
;MINRREFFGISLGAGASLALTPQLLRALQQQGGKLIQRAIPSSGEMLPVVGLSFSNHPACADHAAIKEALKAFADNGGRVFDAMHGALPAEQFHATVASELGIQNKLFWSTRGTPGAGAGGPTQLGPGSVKAHIDTW
;
A
#
# COMPACT_ATOMS: atom_id res chain seq x y z
N MET A 1 1.14 36.34 43.93
CA MET A 1 0.43 35.49 44.92
C MET A 1 -0.59 34.68 44.15
N ILE A 2 -0.59 33.35 44.27
CA ILE A 2 -1.59 32.49 43.61
C ILE A 2 -2.93 32.65 44.33
N ASN A 3 -4.02 32.91 43.60
CA ASN A 3 -5.37 32.98 44.20
C ASN A 3 -6.07 31.61 44.19
N ARG A 4 -7.16 31.45 44.96
CA ARG A 4 -7.90 30.16 45.07
C ARG A 4 -8.32 29.58 43.74
N ARG A 5 -8.77 30.41 42.79
CA ARG A 5 -9.23 29.99 41.46
C ARG A 5 -8.06 29.48 40.62
N GLU A 6 -6.91 30.14 40.69
CA GLU A 6 -5.68 29.64 40.07
C GLU A 6 -5.23 28.33 40.67
N PHE A 7 -5.26 28.21 42.00
CA PHE A 7 -4.89 26.96 42.67
C PHE A 7 -5.77 25.80 42.23
N PHE A 8 -7.11 25.97 42.23
CA PHE A 8 -8.02 24.94 41.75
C PHE A 8 -7.84 24.64 40.26
N GLY A 9 -7.63 25.65 39.42
CA GLY A 9 -7.37 25.45 37.99
C GLY A 9 -6.10 24.63 37.73
N ILE A 10 -5.02 24.92 38.47
CA ILE A 10 -3.75 24.20 38.38
C ILE A 10 -3.91 22.76 38.89
N SER A 11 -4.57 22.56 40.03
CA SER A 11 -4.80 21.21 40.59
C SER A 11 -5.67 20.34 39.68
N LEU A 12 -6.72 20.91 39.06
CA LEU A 12 -7.57 20.18 38.12
C LEU A 12 -6.81 19.82 36.84
N GLY A 13 -6.03 20.75 36.29
CA GLY A 13 -5.22 20.51 35.10
C GLY A 13 -4.14 19.46 35.33
N ALA A 14 -3.44 19.52 36.47
CA ALA A 14 -2.45 18.52 36.86
C ALA A 14 -3.08 17.14 37.09
N GLY A 15 -4.22 17.07 37.79
CA GLY A 15 -4.97 15.83 37.99
C GLY A 15 -5.46 15.20 36.69
N ALA A 16 -5.96 16.01 35.75
CA ALA A 16 -6.40 15.54 34.43
C ALA A 16 -5.23 14.97 33.61
N SER A 17 -4.03 15.56 33.71
CA SER A 17 -2.86 15.06 33.00
C SER A 17 -2.39 13.68 33.51
N LEU A 18 -2.63 13.36 34.79
CA LEU A 18 -2.33 12.04 35.36
C LEU A 18 -3.35 10.96 34.94
N ALA A 19 -4.56 11.36 34.56
CA ALA A 19 -5.56 10.46 33.99
C ALA A 19 -5.26 10.08 32.53
N LEU A 20 -4.39 10.83 31.84
CA LEU A 20 -3.88 10.45 30.53
C LEU A 20 -2.85 9.34 30.71
N THR A 21 -3.23 8.11 30.35
CA THR A 21 -2.28 7.01 30.38
C THR A 21 -1.19 7.22 29.33
N PRO A 22 0.06 6.77 29.60
CA PRO A 22 1.14 6.81 28.60
C PRO A 22 0.77 6.08 27.30
N GLN A 23 -0.14 5.10 27.38
CA GLN A 23 -0.66 4.35 26.24
C GLN A 23 -1.59 5.21 25.36
N LEU A 24 -2.48 6.01 25.96
CA LEU A 24 -3.32 6.96 25.23
C LEU A 24 -2.47 8.03 24.55
N LEU A 25 -1.45 8.55 25.23
CA LEU A 25 -0.51 9.51 24.64
C LEU A 25 0.27 8.90 23.47
N ARG A 26 0.72 7.64 23.58
CA ARG A 26 1.37 6.91 22.47
C ARG A 26 0.44 6.69 21.28
N ALA A 27 -0.84 6.38 21.53
CA ALA A 27 -1.83 6.22 20.47
C ALA A 27 -2.12 7.56 19.76
N LEU A 28 -2.22 8.66 20.52
CA LEU A 28 -2.42 10.01 19.98
C LEU A 28 -1.20 10.55 19.23
N GLN A 29 0.01 10.06 19.54
CA GLN A 29 1.23 10.42 18.84
C GLN A 29 1.29 9.86 17.40
N GLN A 30 0.35 9.01 16.98
CA GLN A 30 0.36 8.36 15.65
C GLN A 30 -0.14 9.20 14.47
N GLN A 31 -0.42 10.49 14.63
CA GLN A 31 -0.97 11.31 13.53
C GLN A 31 0.02 11.63 12.37
N GLY A 32 1.24 11.11 12.38
CA GLY A 32 2.21 11.35 11.30
C GLY A 32 3.34 10.32 11.21
N GLY A 33 3.11 9.10 11.69
CA GLY A 33 4.13 8.05 11.65
C GLY A 33 4.50 7.70 10.22
N LYS A 34 5.77 7.90 9.84
CA LYS A 34 6.32 7.39 8.58
C LYS A 34 6.13 5.87 8.55
N LEU A 35 5.56 5.33 7.47
CA LEU A 35 5.40 3.89 7.30
C LEU A 35 6.73 3.17 7.52
N ILE A 36 6.67 1.97 8.10
CA ILE A 36 7.84 1.10 8.20
C ILE A 36 8.27 0.74 6.78
N GLN A 37 9.53 1.03 6.46
CA GLN A 37 10.11 0.81 5.15
C GLN A 37 11.37 -0.04 5.25
N ARG A 38 11.68 -0.79 4.19
CA ARG A 38 12.93 -1.53 4.03
C ARG A 38 13.52 -1.28 2.65
N ALA A 39 14.85 -1.28 2.59
CA ALA A 39 15.58 -1.20 1.33
C ALA A 39 15.51 -2.55 0.60
N ILE A 40 15.34 -2.51 -0.73
CA ILE A 40 15.68 -3.64 -1.59
C ILE A 40 17.20 -3.81 -1.57
N PRO A 41 17.76 -5.00 -1.26
CA PRO A 41 19.19 -5.17 -1.04
C PRO A 41 20.10 -4.73 -2.20
N SER A 42 19.66 -4.92 -3.44
CA SER A 42 20.46 -4.60 -4.62
C SER A 42 20.35 -3.14 -5.06
N SER A 43 19.17 -2.53 -5.00
CA SER A 43 18.93 -1.17 -5.50
C SER A 43 18.97 -0.09 -4.40
N GLY A 44 18.81 -0.47 -3.14
CA GLY A 44 18.66 0.47 -2.03
C GLY A 44 17.29 1.18 -1.99
N GLU A 45 16.37 0.86 -2.91
CA GLU A 45 15.05 1.49 -2.97
C GLU A 45 14.24 1.19 -1.70
N MET A 46 13.77 2.25 -1.03
CA MET A 46 13.03 2.14 0.22
C MET A 46 11.54 1.94 -0.05
N LEU A 47 11.04 0.74 0.22
CA LEU A 47 9.63 0.38 0.03
C LEU A 47 8.91 0.16 1.36
N PRO A 48 7.62 0.52 1.48
CA PRO A 48 6.79 0.10 2.60
C PRO A 48 6.80 -1.43 2.75
N VAL A 49 6.84 -1.92 3.99
CA VAL A 49 6.88 -3.37 4.26
C VAL A 49 5.56 -4.09 3.97
N VAL A 50 4.47 -3.33 3.83
CA VAL A 50 3.15 -3.85 3.46
C VAL A 50 2.85 -3.47 2.02
N GLY A 51 2.55 -4.48 1.20
CA GLY A 51 2.05 -4.32 -0.15
C GLY A 51 0.59 -4.75 -0.29
N LEU A 52 0.02 -4.47 -1.46
CA LEU A 52 -1.35 -4.82 -1.81
C LEU A 52 -1.34 -5.75 -3.03
N SER A 53 -2.18 -6.78 -3.00
CA SER A 53 -2.51 -7.62 -4.15
C SER A 53 -3.99 -7.97 -4.10
N PHE A 54 -4.61 -8.13 -5.27
CA PHE A 54 -5.99 -8.57 -5.38
C PHE A 54 -6.03 -10.00 -5.92
N SER A 55 -6.70 -10.89 -5.18
CA SER A 55 -6.86 -12.31 -5.54
C SER A 55 -8.11 -12.61 -6.36
N ASN A 56 -8.96 -11.61 -6.61
CA ASN A 56 -10.24 -11.78 -7.30
C ASN A 56 -10.10 -11.54 -8.80
N HIS A 57 -10.86 -12.31 -9.58
CA HIS A 57 -10.97 -12.07 -11.02
C HIS A 57 -11.89 -10.86 -11.27
N PRO A 58 -11.56 -9.92 -12.17
CA PRO A 58 -12.39 -8.73 -12.41
C PRO A 58 -13.83 -9.07 -12.79
N ALA A 59 -14.07 -10.23 -13.42
CA ALA A 59 -15.40 -10.68 -13.80
C ALA A 59 -16.33 -10.94 -12.61
N CYS A 60 -15.78 -11.22 -11.42
CA CYS A 60 -16.55 -11.56 -10.22
C CYS A 60 -16.38 -10.52 -9.10
N ALA A 61 -15.57 -9.49 -9.33
CA ALA A 61 -15.22 -8.50 -8.32
C ALA A 61 -16.10 -7.26 -8.40
N ASP A 62 -16.36 -6.63 -7.25
CA ASP A 62 -16.89 -5.28 -7.21
C ASP A 62 -15.78 -4.27 -7.57
N HIS A 63 -15.89 -3.67 -8.75
CA HIS A 63 -14.90 -2.73 -9.27
C HIS A 63 -14.84 -1.44 -8.45
N ALA A 64 -15.96 -1.00 -7.87
CA ALA A 64 -16.00 0.18 -7.03
C ALA A 64 -15.22 -0.05 -5.74
N ALA A 65 -15.43 -1.21 -5.10
CA ALA A 65 -14.71 -1.61 -3.90
C ALA A 65 -13.19 -1.73 -4.14
N ILE A 66 -12.78 -2.31 -5.28
CA ILE A 66 -11.35 -2.38 -5.64
C ILE A 66 -10.75 -0.99 -5.81
N LYS A 67 -11.45 -0.09 -6.53
CA LYS A 67 -10.99 1.28 -6.76
C LYS A 67 -10.85 2.05 -5.46
N GLU A 68 -11.82 1.91 -4.55
CA GLU A 68 -11.78 2.53 -3.23
C GLU A 68 -10.64 1.98 -2.37
N ALA A 69 -10.45 0.66 -2.35
CA ALA A 69 -9.35 0.02 -1.63
C ALA A 69 -7.98 0.48 -2.14
N LEU A 70 -7.78 0.51 -3.46
CA LEU A 70 -6.53 0.97 -4.07
C LEU A 70 -6.29 2.46 -3.80
N LYS A 71 -7.35 3.28 -3.84
CA LYS A 71 -7.28 4.70 -3.48
C LYS A 71 -6.87 4.87 -2.02
N ALA A 72 -7.55 4.20 -1.09
CA ALA A 72 -7.24 4.26 0.34
C ALA A 72 -5.81 3.79 0.62
N PHE A 73 -5.36 2.72 -0.03
CA PHE A 73 -3.98 2.25 0.08
C PHE A 73 -2.97 3.33 -0.32
N ALA A 74 -3.16 3.95 -1.48
CA ALA A 74 -2.27 5.01 -1.97
C ALA A 74 -2.33 6.29 -1.10
N ASP A 75 -3.52 6.71 -0.68
CA ASP A 75 -3.75 7.88 0.17
C ASP A 75 -3.10 7.73 1.56
N ASN A 76 -2.96 6.49 2.06
CA ASN A 76 -2.26 6.17 3.30
C ASN A 76 -0.76 5.87 3.12
N GLY A 77 -0.18 6.20 1.96
CA GLY A 77 1.25 6.08 1.70
C GLY A 77 1.72 4.70 1.22
N GLY A 78 0.79 3.79 0.94
CA GLY A 78 1.06 2.52 0.28
C GLY A 78 1.70 2.73 -1.09
N ARG A 79 2.66 1.87 -1.44
CA ARG A 79 3.35 1.92 -2.73
C ARG A 79 3.50 0.56 -3.43
N VAL A 80 3.69 -0.53 -2.70
CA VAL A 80 3.97 -1.83 -3.33
C VAL A 80 2.66 -2.47 -3.79
N PHE A 81 2.48 -2.64 -5.09
CA PHE A 81 1.33 -3.31 -5.67
C PHE A 81 1.77 -4.53 -6.48
N ASP A 82 1.30 -5.71 -6.08
CA ASP A 82 1.57 -6.96 -6.77
C ASP A 82 0.37 -7.34 -7.65
N ALA A 83 0.56 -7.18 -8.96
CA ALA A 83 -0.42 -7.49 -9.97
C ALA A 83 -0.50 -9.00 -10.29
N MET A 84 0.23 -9.86 -9.56
CA MET A 84 0.40 -11.29 -9.81
C MET A 84 -0.91 -12.02 -10.14
N HIS A 85 -1.26 -12.09 -11.42
CA HIS A 85 -2.26 -12.99 -11.98
C HIS A 85 -1.91 -13.22 -13.45
N GLY A 86 -1.46 -14.43 -13.80
CA GLY A 86 -1.13 -14.81 -15.19
C GLY A 86 -2.29 -14.78 -16.20
N ALA A 87 -3.40 -14.12 -15.87
CA ALA A 87 -4.50 -13.79 -16.76
C ALA A 87 -4.45 -12.30 -17.10
N LEU A 88 -4.08 -11.99 -18.35
CA LEU A 88 -3.96 -10.64 -18.91
C LEU A 88 -5.12 -9.68 -18.54
N PRO A 89 -6.41 -10.10 -18.54
CA PRO A 89 -7.51 -9.17 -18.22
C PRO A 89 -7.48 -8.64 -16.79
N ALA A 90 -6.96 -9.41 -15.83
CA ALA A 90 -6.86 -8.99 -14.43
C ALA A 90 -5.78 -7.92 -14.25
N GLU A 91 -4.63 -8.09 -14.88
CA GLU A 91 -3.54 -7.12 -14.84
C GLU A 91 -3.93 -5.80 -15.54
N GLN A 92 -4.57 -5.89 -16.71
CA GLN A 92 -5.09 -4.73 -17.44
C GLN A 92 -6.11 -3.93 -16.62
N PHE A 93 -7.01 -4.62 -15.90
CA PHE A 93 -7.98 -3.96 -15.03
C PHE A 93 -7.28 -3.16 -13.92
N HIS A 94 -6.30 -3.74 -13.22
CA HIS A 94 -5.57 -3.02 -12.18
C HIS A 94 -4.81 -1.81 -12.72
N ALA A 95 -4.15 -1.94 -13.88
CA ALA A 95 -3.48 -0.82 -14.54
C ALA A 95 -4.45 0.29 -14.94
N THR A 96 -5.63 -0.07 -15.44
CA THR A 96 -6.71 0.88 -15.78
C THR A 96 -7.17 1.64 -14.54
N VAL A 97 -7.49 0.94 -13.45
CA VAL A 97 -7.93 1.57 -12.19
C VAL A 97 -6.85 2.50 -11.63
N ALA A 98 -5.58 2.09 -11.64
CA ALA A 98 -4.47 2.94 -11.19
C ALA A 98 -4.29 4.20 -12.06
N SER A 99 -4.56 4.08 -13.37
CA SER A 99 -4.50 5.20 -14.32
C SER A 99 -5.66 6.17 -14.13
N GLU A 100 -6.88 5.66 -13.93
CA GLU A 100 -8.06 6.47 -13.60
C GLU A 100 -7.88 7.26 -12.29
N LEU A 101 -7.18 6.67 -11.31
CA LEU A 101 -6.85 7.31 -10.04
C LEU A 101 -5.64 8.26 -10.13
N GLY A 102 -4.88 8.25 -11.23
CA GLY A 102 -3.66 9.04 -11.39
C GLY A 102 -2.53 8.66 -10.44
N ILE A 103 -2.46 7.39 -10.04
CA ILE A 103 -1.47 6.87 -9.06
C ILE A 103 -0.46 5.89 -9.67
N GLN A 104 -0.52 5.64 -10.98
CA GLN A 104 0.33 4.68 -11.68
C GLN A 104 1.83 4.87 -11.41
N ASN A 105 2.29 6.13 -11.33
CA ASN A 105 3.69 6.48 -11.07
C ASN A 105 4.04 6.55 -9.58
N LYS A 106 3.05 6.39 -8.69
CA LYS A 106 3.26 6.35 -7.23
C LYS A 106 3.51 4.93 -6.74
N LEU A 107 3.05 3.94 -7.49
CA LEU A 107 3.13 2.52 -7.16
C LEU A 107 4.44 1.90 -7.67
N PHE A 108 5.02 1.04 -6.84
CA PHE A 108 6.02 0.06 -7.22
C PHE A 108 5.29 -1.20 -7.67
N TRP A 109 5.36 -1.50 -8.96
CA TRP A 109 4.65 -2.62 -9.56
C TRP A 109 5.51 -3.88 -9.54
N SER A 110 4.94 -4.99 -9.06
CA SER A 110 5.45 -6.33 -9.34
C SER A 110 4.43 -7.11 -10.17
N THR A 111 4.92 -7.85 -11.16
CA THR A 111 4.15 -8.86 -11.87
C THR A 111 5.05 -10.08 -12.10
N ARG A 112 4.42 -11.24 -12.24
CA ARG A 112 5.13 -12.47 -12.59
C ARG A 112 5.04 -12.69 -14.08
N GLY A 113 6.14 -12.49 -14.78
CA GLY A 113 6.29 -12.95 -16.15
C GLY A 113 6.39 -14.47 -16.21
N THR A 114 5.24 -15.16 -16.27
CA THR A 114 5.18 -16.54 -16.73
C THR A 114 4.70 -16.53 -18.18
N PRO A 115 5.60 -16.70 -19.17
CA PRO A 115 5.21 -17.09 -20.51
C PRO A 115 4.26 -18.29 -20.39
N GLY A 116 3.04 -18.14 -20.90
CA GLY A 116 1.92 -19.01 -20.55
C GLY A 116 2.28 -20.50 -20.53
N ALA A 117 1.92 -21.20 -19.46
CA ALA A 117 1.99 -22.65 -19.34
C ALA A 117 0.91 -23.36 -20.19
N GLY A 118 0.66 -22.86 -21.41
CA GLY A 118 -0.21 -23.48 -22.41
C GLY A 118 0.61 -24.13 -23.52
N ALA A 119 -0.03 -24.90 -24.40
CA ALA A 119 0.60 -25.70 -25.45
C ALA A 119 1.44 -24.92 -26.51
N GLY A 120 1.60 -23.60 -26.36
CA GLY A 120 2.47 -22.73 -27.17
C GLY A 120 3.45 -21.89 -26.34
N GLY A 121 3.65 -22.20 -25.05
CA GLY A 121 4.63 -21.51 -24.20
C GLY A 121 6.07 -21.80 -24.64
N PRO A 122 7.00 -20.84 -24.48
CA PRO A 122 8.39 -21.06 -24.81
C PRO A 122 8.97 -22.20 -23.98
N THR A 123 9.71 -23.09 -24.65
CA THR A 123 10.34 -24.29 -24.09
C THR A 123 11.33 -23.98 -22.95
N GLN A 124 11.76 -22.72 -22.83
CA GLN A 124 12.65 -22.26 -21.77
C GLN A 124 12.22 -20.88 -21.23
N LEU A 125 12.03 -20.83 -19.92
CA LEU A 125 11.86 -19.58 -19.17
C LEU A 125 13.21 -18.88 -19.13
N GLY A 126 13.28 -17.67 -19.69
CA GLY A 126 14.49 -16.86 -19.70
C GLY A 126 14.14 -15.37 -19.71
N PRO A 127 15.07 -14.47 -19.36
CA PRO A 127 14.81 -13.04 -19.31
C PRO A 127 14.23 -12.47 -20.62
N GLY A 128 14.66 -13.01 -21.77
CA GLY A 128 14.17 -12.60 -23.08
C GLY A 128 12.71 -12.98 -23.36
N SER A 129 12.28 -14.20 -22.99
CA SER A 129 10.90 -14.63 -23.19
C SER A 129 9.92 -13.92 -22.25
N VAL A 130 10.38 -13.61 -21.04
CA VAL A 130 9.64 -12.76 -20.09
C VAL A 130 9.53 -11.33 -20.60
N LYS A 131 10.62 -10.74 -21.08
CA LYS A 131 10.62 -9.38 -21.62
C LYS A 131 9.70 -9.23 -22.83
N ALA A 132 9.77 -10.15 -23.79
CA ALA A 132 8.90 -10.14 -24.97
C ALA A 132 7.42 -10.25 -24.59
N HIS A 133 7.09 -11.01 -23.54
CA HIS A 133 5.72 -11.07 -23.03
C HIS A 133 5.27 -9.73 -22.42
N ILE A 134 6.11 -9.09 -21.60
CA ILE A 134 5.81 -7.78 -20.99
C ILE A 134 5.68 -6.67 -22.04
N ASP A 135 6.53 -6.67 -23.07
CA ASP A 135 6.51 -5.62 -24.12
C ASP A 135 5.27 -5.70 -25.04
N THR A 136 4.45 -6.76 -24.93
CA THR A 136 3.17 -6.84 -25.66
C THR A 136 2.00 -6.16 -24.93
N TRP A 137 2.24 -5.61 -23.75
CA TRP A 137 1.22 -5.02 -22.87
C TRP A 137 1.07 -3.51 -23.06
#